data_AF-A0A537X294-F1
#
_entry.id   AF-A0A537X294-F1
#
_cell.length_a   1.000
_cell.length_b   1.000
_cell.length_c   1.000
_cell.angle_alpha   90.00
_cell.angle_beta   90.00
_cell.angle_gamma   90.00
#
_symmetry.space_group_name_H-M   'P 1'
#
loop_
_entity.id
_entity.type
_entity.pdbx_description
1 polymer ?
#
loop_
_entity_poly.entity_id
_entity_poly.type
_entity_poly.pdbx_seq_one_letter_code
_entity_poly.pdbx_strand_id
1 'polypeptide(L)' 'MFAAAQAADPLVLQTKWLADAQSAGFYVAQAKGFYKQTGLDVTILPGGPDITPSEVLAGGKADVAVDWMPSALA' A
#
# COMPACT_ATOMS: atom_id res chain seq x y z
N MET A 1 4.04 33.08 -14.81
CA MET A 1 4.05 31.64 -15.20
C MET A 1 3.43 30.87 -14.06
N PHE A 2 2.31 30.18 -14.29
CA PHE A 2 1.72 29.28 -13.29
C PHE A 2 2.44 27.93 -13.38
N ALA A 3 2.93 27.41 -12.25
CA ALA A 3 3.43 26.05 -12.19
C ALA A 3 2.26 25.07 -12.41
N ALA A 4 2.44 24.07 -13.26
CA ALA A 4 1.49 22.97 -13.36
C ALA A 4 1.52 22.18 -12.04
N ALA A 5 0.35 21.88 -11.48
CA ALA A 5 0.28 20.93 -10.38
C ALA A 5 0.63 19.54 -10.92
N GLN A 6 1.76 18.96 -10.50
CA GLN A 6 2.02 17.54 -10.71
C GLN A 6 0.93 16.76 -9.95
N ALA A 7 0.13 15.97 -10.68
CA ALA A 7 -0.78 15.02 -10.05
C ALA A 7 0.05 13.96 -9.32
N ALA A 8 -0.39 13.57 -8.13
CA ALA A 8 0.25 12.49 -7.40
C ALA A 8 -0.01 11.17 -8.12
N ASP A 9 1.01 10.32 -8.21
CA ASP A 9 0.90 9.02 -8.85
C ASP A 9 0.06 8.09 -7.95
N PRO A 10 -1.02 7.49 -8.47
CA PRO A 10 -1.85 6.57 -7.70
C PRO A 10 -1.06 5.29 -7.40
N LEU A 11 -1.18 4.79 -6.18
CA LEU A 11 -0.58 3.51 -5.77
C LEU A 11 -1.49 2.78 -4.79
N VAL A 12 -1.75 1.50 -5.05
CA VAL A 12 -2.56 0.63 -4.20
C VAL A 12 -1.65 -0.35 -3.46
N LEU A 13 -1.62 -0.24 -2.13
CA LEU A 13 -0.86 -1.09 -1.23
C LEU A 13 -1.77 -2.11 -0.56
N GLN A 14 -1.51 -3.40 -0.74
CA GLN A 14 -2.15 -4.48 0.02
C GLN A 14 -1.32 -4.86 1.25
N THR A 15 -1.90 -4.75 2.45
CA THR A 15 -1.24 -5.25 3.68
C THR A 15 -1.47 -6.74 3.86
N LYS A 16 -0.53 -7.44 4.52
CA LYS A 16 -0.70 -8.87 4.84
C LYS A 16 -1.80 -9.13 5.87
N TRP A 17 -1.84 -8.30 6.91
CA TRP A 17 -2.69 -8.51 8.06
C TRP A 17 -3.55 -7.28 8.38
N LEU A 18 -4.45 -7.46 9.34
CA LEU A 18 -5.17 -6.37 9.98
C LEU A 18 -4.18 -5.39 10.60
N ALA A 19 -4.62 -4.14 10.77
CA ALA A 19 -3.82 -3.08 11.38
C ALA A 19 -3.33 -3.50 12.77
N ASP A 20 -2.02 -3.71 12.88
CA ASP A 20 -1.29 -4.11 14.08
C ASP A 20 0.00 -3.28 14.19
N ALA A 21 0.85 -3.60 15.17
CA ALA A 21 2.12 -2.87 15.34
C ALA A 21 3.05 -3.03 14.13
N GLN A 22 3.02 -4.16 13.42
CA GLN A 22 3.90 -4.43 12.27
C GLN A 22 3.46 -3.66 11.02
N SER A 23 2.17 -3.40 10.86
CA SER A 23 1.58 -2.67 9.73
C SER A 23 1.30 -1.19 10.02
N ALA A 24 1.42 -0.75 11.28
CA ALA A 24 1.14 0.62 11.71
C ALA A 24 1.91 1.69 10.90
N GLY A 25 3.12 1.38 10.45
CA GLY A 25 3.94 2.31 9.67
C GLY A 25 3.28 2.83 8.40
N PHE A 26 2.54 1.97 7.68
CA PHE A 26 1.84 2.35 6.44
C PHE A 26 0.72 3.37 6.71
N TYR A 27 -0.08 3.12 7.74
CA TYR A 27 -1.18 4.00 8.12
C TYR A 27 -0.66 5.31 8.73
N VAL A 28 0.40 5.27 9.53
CA VAL A 28 1.04 6.49 10.07
C VAL A 28 1.65 7.33 8.94
N ALA A 29 2.27 6.72 7.93
CA ALA A 29 2.80 7.43 6.77
C ALA A 29 1.69 8.13 5.99
N GLN A 30 0.54 7.47 5.80
CA GLN A 30 -0.64 8.08 5.18
C GLN A 30 -1.17 9.25 6.03
N ALA A 31 -1.36 9.04 7.34
CA ALA A 31 -1.88 10.06 8.26
C ALA A 31 -0.96 11.28 8.39
N LYS A 32 0.36 11.09 8.33
CA LYS A 32 1.36 12.17 8.34
C LYS A 32 1.57 12.81 6.96
N GLY A 33 0.93 12.29 5.91
CA GLY A 33 1.03 12.82 4.55
C GLY A 33 2.37 12.52 3.86
N PHE A 34 3.16 11.57 4.35
CA PHE A 34 4.48 11.25 3.78
C PHE A 34 4.39 10.79 2.33
N TYR A 35 3.36 10.02 1.96
CA TYR A 35 3.12 9.65 0.57
C TYR A 35 2.88 10.86 -0.33
N LYS A 36 2.05 11.81 0.12
CA LYS A 36 1.77 13.04 -0.64
C LYS A 36 3.02 13.91 -0.81
N GLN A 37 3.89 13.95 0.20
CA GLN A 37 5.17 14.67 0.13
C GLN A 37 6.11 14.08 -0.93
N THR A 38 6.01 12.78 -1.23
CA THR A 38 6.75 12.12 -2.29
C THR A 38 5.99 12.04 -3.61
N GLY A 39 4.85 12.74 -3.73
CA GLY A 39 4.04 12.72 -4.95
C GLY A 39 3.24 11.43 -5.18
N LEU A 40 2.93 10.66 -4.13
CA LEU A 40 2.12 9.44 -4.22
C LEU A 40 0.72 9.64 -3.61
N ASP A 41 -0.31 9.14 -4.29
CA ASP A 41 -1.66 9.01 -3.78
C ASP A 41 -1.94 7.54 -3.40
N VAL A 42 -1.61 7.19 -2.16
CA VAL A 42 -1.64 5.80 -1.70
C VAL A 42 -2.98 5.41 -1.13
N THR A 43 -3.60 4.39 -1.74
CA THR A 43 -4.75 3.66 -1.20
C THR A 43 -4.27 2.39 -0.51
N ILE A 44 -4.62 2.21 0.77
CA ILE A 44 -4.24 1.02 1.53
C ILE A 44 -5.43 0.06 1.58
N LEU A 45 -5.27 -1.13 1.01
CA LEU A 45 -6.21 -2.24 1.16
C LEU A 45 -5.88 -3.00 2.47
N PRO A 46 -6.86 -3.16 3.37
CA PRO A 46 -6.65 -3.89 4.61
C PRO A 46 -6.42 -5.39 4.32
N GLY A 47 -5.49 -5.99 5.05
CA GLY A 47 -5.24 -7.42 5.06
C GLY A 47 -6.14 -8.17 6.05
N GLY A 48 -5.85 -9.45 6.25
CA GLY A 48 -6.61 -10.31 7.17
C GLY A 48 -6.34 -11.80 6.99
N PRO A 49 -6.96 -12.65 7.83
CA PRO A 49 -6.84 -14.11 7.75
C PRO A 49 -7.23 -14.68 6.38
N ASP A 50 -8.23 -14.07 5.75
CA ASP A 50 -8.80 -14.55 4.49
C ASP A 50 -8.20 -13.85 3.26
N ILE A 51 -7.13 -13.06 3.45
CA ILE A 51 -6.46 -12.32 2.38
C ILE A 51 -5.11 -12.95 2.06
N THR A 52 -4.95 -13.32 0.79
CA THR A 52 -3.68 -13.72 0.19
C THR A 52 -3.14 -12.56 -0.66
N PRO A 53 -2.16 -11.77 -0.17
CA PRO A 53 -1.69 -10.59 -0.88
C PRO A 53 -1.12 -10.86 -2.28
N SER A 54 -0.47 -12.01 -2.48
CA SER A 54 0.04 -12.43 -3.79
C SER A 54 -1.08 -12.63 -4.82
N GLU A 55 -2.22 -13.19 -4.44
CA GLU A 55 -3.39 -13.33 -5.32
C GLU A 55 -4.03 -11.97 -5.64
N VAL A 56 -4.07 -11.06 -4.67
CA VAL A 56 -4.56 -9.67 -4.88
C VAL A 56 -3.67 -8.94 -5.88
N LEU A 57 -2.35 -9.06 -5.74
CA LEU A 57 -1.35 -8.48 -6.64
C LEU A 57 -1.45 -9.08 -8.05
N ALA A 58 -1.47 -10.42 -8.15
CA ALA A 58 -1.60 -11.12 -9.44
C ALA A 58 -2.92 -10.81 -10.15
N GLY A 59 -3.98 -10.57 -9.39
CA GLY A 59 -5.29 -10.13 -9.89
C GLY A 59 -5.36 -8.67 -10.30
N GLY A 60 -4.27 -7.89 -10.17
CA GLY A 60 -4.21 -6.48 -10.54
C GLY A 60 -5.01 -5.55 -9.62
N LYS A 61 -5.40 -6.02 -8.43
CA LYS A 61 -6.15 -5.22 -7.44
C LYS A 61 -5.23 -4.36 -6.57
N ALA A 62 -3.94 -4.68 -6.52
CA ALA A 62 -2.91 -3.90 -5.84
C ALA A 62 -1.70 -3.72 -6.76
N ASP A 63 -0.95 -2.64 -6.56
CA ASP A 63 0.31 -2.39 -7.26
C ASP A 63 1.50 -2.92 -6.47
N VAL A 64 1.37 -2.93 -5.14
CA VAL A 64 2.38 -3.45 -4.21
C VAL A 64 1.66 -4.26 -3.13
N ALA A 65 2.23 -5.40 -2.76
CA ALA A 65 1.75 -6.25 -1.68
C ALA A 65 2.84 -6.49 -0.64
N VAL A 66 2.45 -6.48 0.63
CA VAL A 66 3.29 -6.94 1.74
C VAL A 66 2.85 -8.34 2.09
N ASP A 67 3.81 -9.26 2.19
CA ASP A 67 3.55 -10.65 2.61
C ASP A 67 4.70 -11.15 3.50
N TRP A 68 4.51 -12.31 4.11
CA TRP A 68 5.56 -13.04 4.78
C TRP A 68 6.48 -13.69 3.76
N MET A 69 7.78 -13.67 4.04
CA MET A 69 8.81 -14.16 3.11
C MET A 69 8.54 -15.58 2.58
N PRO A 70 8.11 -16.58 3.38
CA PRO A 70 7.80 -17.90 2.84
C PRO A 70 6.66 -17.88 1.81
N SER A 71 5.60 -17.11 2.06
CA SER A 71 4.47 -16.97 1.14
C SER A 71 4.82 -16.18 -0.11
N ALA A 72 5.70 -15.17 0.03
CA ALA A 72 6.14 -14.32 -1.08
C ALA A 72 7.07 -15.04 -2.07
N LEU A 73 7.73 -16.12 -1.64
CA LEU A 73 8.69 -16.89 -2.45
C LEU A 73 8.13 -18.20 -2.99
N ALA A 74 6.90 -18.55 -2.62
CA ALA A 74 6.20 -19.74 -3.11
C ALA A 74 5.67 -19.51 -4.53
#